data_AF-A0A929IKM9-F1
#
_entry.id   AF-A0A929IKM9-F1
#
_cell.length_a   1.000
_cell.length_b   1.000
_cell.length_c   1.000
_cell.angle_alpha   90.00
_cell.angle_beta   90.00
_cell.angle_gamma   90.00
#
_symmetry.space_group_name_H-M   'P 1'
#
loop_
_entity.id
_entity.type
_entity.pdbx_description
1 polymer ?
#
loop_
_entity_poly.entity_id
_entity_poly.type
_entity_poly.pdbx_seq_one_letter_code
_entity_poly.pdbx_strand_id
1 'polypeptide(L)'
;MASTDVHDGEPYLAGRVRLIFSDAPGTVAINLLNAAVLSFVMRGELPPSILLGWFAFIAGVMMARVFLYAWHRRADGYGEDEARAWLLRLTVLTTLTGIGWGVGCLVVMSEAPPLHKVFTAFVLGGMAAGGLPSLARVFAVYLLFVVPVLGPAIVYFAWQGGEIGWSMAVMGTVLLGFLLMTGRRQEMVVLEALRLAGENRDLVANLTEETEKALEAKVTAESLNED
;
A
#
# COMPACT_ATOMS: atom_id res chain seq x y z
N MET A 1 28.12 -14.61 27.12
CA MET A 1 27.89 -13.17 27.37
C MET A 1 28.57 -12.40 26.23
N ALA A 2 27.76 -11.99 25.25
CA ALA A 2 28.03 -11.07 24.13
C ALA A 2 26.81 -11.25 23.19
N SER A 3 25.63 -10.67 23.46
CA SER A 3 25.26 -9.28 23.13
C SER A 3 25.74 -8.83 21.74
N THR A 4 25.04 -9.29 20.72
CA THR A 4 24.89 -8.55 19.46
C THR A 4 23.41 -8.29 19.27
N ASP A 5 23.00 -7.21 19.93
CA ASP A 5 21.86 -6.37 19.63
C ASP A 5 22.01 -5.90 18.18
N VAL A 6 21.30 -6.53 17.23
CA VAL A 6 21.30 -6.14 15.81
C VAL A 6 19.85 -6.00 15.35
N HIS A 7 19.38 -4.75 15.45
CA HIS A 7 18.29 -4.13 14.67
C HIS A 7 16.88 -4.76 14.72
N ASP A 8 16.14 -4.36 15.74
CA ASP A 8 14.68 -4.48 15.94
C ASP A 8 13.80 -3.74 14.88
N GLY A 9 14.07 -3.87 13.57
CA GLY A 9 13.17 -3.25 12.58
C GLY A 9 13.29 -3.66 11.11
N GLU A 10 14.35 -4.35 10.68
CA GLU A 10 14.71 -4.43 9.24
C GLU A 10 14.61 -5.79 8.50
N PRO A 11 14.62 -6.99 9.11
CA PRO A 11 14.94 -8.22 8.37
C PRO A 11 13.85 -8.69 7.37
N TYR A 12 12.69 -8.04 7.33
CA TYR A 12 11.56 -8.44 6.49
C TYR A 12 11.15 -7.41 5.42
N LEU A 13 11.91 -6.33 5.24
CA LEU A 13 11.56 -5.27 4.28
C LEU A 13 11.42 -5.80 2.86
N ALA A 14 12.38 -6.60 2.38
CA ALA A 14 12.34 -7.17 1.05
C ALA A 14 11.10 -8.06 0.83
N GLY A 15 10.68 -8.82 1.84
CA GLY A 15 9.46 -9.63 1.82
C GLY A 15 8.20 -8.77 1.73
N ARG A 16 8.11 -7.69 2.51
CA ARG A 16 7.00 -6.73 2.48
C ARG A 16 6.89 -6.04 1.12
N VAL A 17 8.01 -5.59 0.55
CA VAL A 17 8.05 -5.00 -0.78
C VAL A 17 7.54 -6.00 -1.82
N ARG A 18 8.02 -7.25 -1.81
CA ARG A 18 7.53 -8.29 -2.73
C ARG A 18 6.02 -8.50 -2.63
N LEU A 19 5.49 -8.56 -1.40
CA LEU A 19 4.05 -8.68 -1.18
C LEU A 19 3.31 -7.47 -1.76
N ILE A 20 3.75 -6.22 -1.56
CA ILE A 20 3.05 -5.06 -2.13
C ILE A 20 2.98 -5.15 -3.67
N PHE A 21 4.07 -5.58 -4.30
CA PHE A 21 4.17 -5.71 -5.75
C PHE A 21 3.31 -6.85 -6.33
N SER A 22 2.87 -7.84 -5.53
CA SER A 22 1.97 -8.92 -6.01
C SER A 22 0.53 -8.46 -6.27
N ASP A 23 0.08 -7.40 -5.60
CA ASP A 23 -1.31 -6.89 -5.70
C ASP A 23 -1.50 -5.83 -6.81
N ALA A 24 -0.43 -5.57 -7.57
CA ALA A 24 -0.29 -4.49 -8.54
C ALA A 24 -1.43 -4.32 -9.58
N PRO A 25 -1.96 -5.37 -10.21
CA PRO A 25 -2.93 -5.20 -11.31
C PRO A 25 -4.26 -4.61 -10.85
N GLY A 26 -4.74 -5.01 -9.66
CA GLY A 26 -6.01 -4.55 -9.11
C GLY A 26 -6.01 -3.05 -8.80
N THR A 27 -4.89 -2.53 -8.28
CA THR A 27 -4.78 -1.11 -7.93
C THR A 27 -4.79 -0.20 -9.15
N VAL A 28 -4.19 -0.61 -10.26
CA VAL A 28 -4.20 0.17 -11.50
C VAL A 28 -5.61 0.20 -12.09
N ALA A 29 -6.26 -0.95 -12.20
CA ALA A 29 -7.60 -1.06 -12.76
C ALA A 29 -8.63 -0.21 -11.98
N ILE A 30 -8.63 -0.31 -10.65
CA ILE A 30 -9.58 0.43 -9.82
C ILE A 30 -9.37 1.96 -9.90
N ASN A 31 -8.11 2.42 -9.98
CA ASN A 31 -7.81 3.85 -10.11
C ASN A 31 -8.31 4.41 -11.43
N LEU A 32 -8.05 3.71 -12.54
CA LEU A 32 -8.52 4.13 -13.86
C LEU A 32 -10.04 4.09 -13.98
N LEU A 33 -10.67 3.04 -13.42
CA LEU A 33 -12.13 2.94 -13.38
C LEU A 33 -12.74 4.11 -12.59
N ASN A 34 -12.26 4.38 -11.38
CA ASN A 34 -12.76 5.48 -10.56
C ASN A 34 -12.52 6.84 -11.23
N ALA A 35 -11.37 7.03 -11.88
CA ALA A 35 -11.07 8.26 -12.60
C ALA A 35 -12.01 8.45 -13.81
N ALA A 36 -12.30 7.38 -14.55
CA ALA A 36 -13.24 7.42 -15.67
C ALA A 36 -14.67 7.72 -15.20
N VAL A 37 -15.12 7.04 -14.14
CA VAL A 37 -16.44 7.27 -13.55
C VAL A 37 -16.57 8.70 -13.03
N LEU A 38 -15.59 9.20 -12.26
CA LEU A 38 -15.63 10.57 -11.75
C LEU A 38 -15.63 11.60 -12.89
N SER A 39 -14.79 11.39 -13.91
CA SER A 39 -14.75 12.28 -15.08
C SER A 39 -16.08 12.28 -15.84
N PHE A 40 -16.71 11.13 -15.99
CA PHE A 40 -18.03 11.02 -16.61
C PHE A 40 -19.08 11.78 -15.81
N VAL A 41 -19.12 11.60 -14.48
CA VAL A 41 -20.09 12.28 -13.61
C VAL A 41 -19.88 13.80 -13.65
N MET A 42 -18.63 14.27 -13.70
CA MET A 42 -18.29 15.70 -13.68
C MET A 42 -18.30 16.39 -15.05
N ARG A 43 -18.60 15.67 -16.14
CA ARG A 43 -18.47 16.19 -17.52
C ARG A 43 -19.28 17.45 -17.84
N GLY A 44 -20.36 17.70 -17.09
CA GLY A 44 -21.21 18.88 -17.24
C GLY A 44 -20.89 20.00 -16.26
N GLU A 45 -20.09 19.73 -15.24
CA GLU A 45 -19.80 20.63 -14.13
C GLU A 45 -18.42 21.29 -14.26
N LEU A 46 -17.51 20.69 -15.02
CA LEU A 46 -16.14 21.17 -15.20
C LEU A 46 -15.75 21.30 -16.68
N PRO A 47 -14.87 22.26 -17.03
CA PRO A 47 -14.29 22.35 -18.36
C PRO A 47 -13.62 21.03 -18.79
N PRO A 48 -13.80 20.58 -20.05
CA PRO A 48 -13.18 19.36 -20.55
C PRO A 48 -11.67 19.34 -20.42
N SER A 49 -11.00 20.49 -20.52
CA SER A 49 -9.55 20.61 -20.36
C SER A 49 -9.06 20.22 -18.97
N ILE A 50 -9.80 20.58 -17.91
CA ILE A 50 -9.48 20.24 -16.53
C ILE A 50 -9.67 18.75 -16.30
N LEU A 51 -10.80 18.20 -16.77
CA LEU A 51 -11.09 16.76 -16.64
C LEU A 51 -10.08 15.90 -17.41
N LEU A 52 -9.76 16.26 -18.65
CA LEU A 52 -8.78 15.55 -19.47
C LEU A 52 -7.38 15.68 -18.89
N GLY A 53 -6.98 16.85 -18.40
CA GLY A 53 -5.69 17.06 -17.76
C GLY A 53 -5.53 16.22 -16.49
N TRP A 54 -6.55 16.21 -15.64
CA TRP A 54 -6.57 15.39 -14.42
C TRP A 54 -6.58 13.89 -14.73
N PHE A 55 -7.42 13.45 -15.67
CA PHE A 55 -7.46 12.05 -16.08
C PHE A 55 -6.13 11.61 -16.69
N ALA A 56 -5.51 12.43 -17.54
CA ALA A 56 -4.20 12.18 -18.11
C ALA A 56 -3.10 12.10 -17.04
N PHE A 57 -3.16 12.94 -16.01
CA PHE A 57 -2.26 12.85 -14.86
C PHE A 57 -2.40 11.49 -14.15
N ILE A 58 -3.63 11.09 -13.78
CA ILE A 58 -3.88 9.81 -13.12
C ILE A 58 -3.43 8.64 -14.01
N ALA A 59 -3.76 8.68 -15.30
CA ALA A 59 -3.32 7.68 -16.27
C ALA A 59 -1.79 7.61 -16.38
N GLY A 60 -1.10 8.75 -16.38
CA GLY A 60 0.36 8.85 -16.37
C GLY A 60 0.98 8.17 -15.15
N VAL A 61 0.46 8.46 -13.95
CA VAL A 61 0.93 7.82 -12.71
C VAL A 61 0.65 6.31 -12.74
N MET A 62 -0.50 5.87 -13.27
CA MET A 62 -0.82 4.45 -13.41
C MET A 62 0.09 3.73 -14.41
N MET A 63 0.42 4.36 -15.54
CA MET A 63 1.39 3.82 -16.50
C MET A 63 2.79 3.69 -15.88
N ALA A 64 3.24 4.70 -15.14
CA ALA A 64 4.49 4.63 -14.40
C ALA A 64 4.48 3.50 -13.36
N ARG A 65 3.32 3.23 -12.74
CA ARG A 65 3.13 2.10 -11.83
C ARG A 65 3.27 0.76 -12.55
N VAL A 66 2.59 0.58 -13.67
CA VAL A 66 2.69 -0.63 -14.51
C VAL A 66 4.13 -0.87 -14.94
N PHE A 67 4.84 0.17 -15.36
CA PHE A 67 6.26 0.07 -15.68
C PHE A 67 7.10 -0.35 -14.48
N LEU A 68 6.89 0.28 -13.31
CA LEU A 68 7.59 -0.07 -12.08
C LEU A 68 7.35 -1.53 -11.69
N TYR A 69 6.11 -2.02 -11.81
CA TYR A 69 5.75 -3.41 -11.56
C TYR A 69 6.42 -4.38 -12.54
N ALA A 70 6.40 -4.05 -13.83
CA ALA A 70 7.05 -4.87 -14.86
C ALA A 70 8.58 -4.89 -14.73
N TRP A 71 9.17 -3.80 -14.24
CA TRP A 71 10.59 -3.72 -13.96
C TRP A 71 10.95 -4.52 -12.70
N HIS A 72 10.19 -4.37 -11.62
CA HIS A 72 10.37 -5.13 -10.38
C HIS A 72 10.22 -6.64 -10.58
N ARG A 73 9.30 -7.09 -11.43
CA ARG A 73 9.15 -8.51 -11.79
C ARG A 73 10.39 -9.13 -12.46
N ARG A 74 11.31 -8.32 -12.96
CA ARG A 74 12.59 -8.79 -13.53
C ARG A 74 13.74 -8.73 -12.52
N ALA A 75 13.51 -8.17 -11.33
CA ALA A 75 14.49 -8.10 -10.27
C ALA A 75 14.37 -9.33 -9.37
N ASP A 76 15.30 -10.28 -9.54
CA ASP A 76 15.43 -11.45 -8.68
C ASP A 76 16.50 -11.24 -7.61
N GLY A 77 16.26 -11.76 -6.40
CA GLY A 77 17.32 -11.91 -5.39
C GLY A 77 17.93 -10.61 -4.86
N TYR A 78 17.19 -9.51 -4.83
CA TYR A 78 17.71 -8.23 -4.35
C TYR A 78 17.82 -8.15 -2.82
N GLY A 79 18.92 -7.54 -2.34
CA GLY A 79 19.19 -7.27 -0.93
C GLY A 79 18.39 -6.09 -0.36
N GLU A 80 18.69 -5.68 0.86
CA GLU A 80 17.90 -4.68 1.58
C GLU A 80 17.97 -3.27 1.00
N ASP A 81 19.15 -2.81 0.58
CA ASP A 81 19.33 -1.47 0.01
C ASP A 81 18.49 -1.27 -1.25
N GLU A 82 18.46 -2.30 -2.10
CA GLU A 82 17.65 -2.29 -3.30
C GLU A 82 16.15 -2.38 -2.96
N ALA A 83 15.75 -3.13 -1.93
CA ALA A 83 14.39 -3.15 -1.42
C ALA A 83 13.92 -1.76 -0.97
N ARG A 84 14.78 -0.99 -0.27
CA ARG A 84 14.50 0.42 0.10
C ARG A 84 14.30 1.29 -1.12
N ALA A 85 15.14 1.12 -2.15
CA ALA A 85 15.02 1.88 -3.39
C ALA A 85 13.69 1.56 -4.12
N TRP A 86 13.28 0.29 -4.17
CA TRP A 86 11.97 -0.11 -4.71
C TRP A 86 10.81 0.47 -3.91
N LEU A 87 10.90 0.42 -2.58
CA LEU A 87 9.92 1.03 -1.70
C LEU A 87 9.81 2.53 -1.95
N LEU A 88 10.93 3.25 -2.06
CA LEU A 88 10.94 4.69 -2.30
C LEU A 88 10.26 5.04 -3.63
N ARG A 89 10.59 4.33 -4.71
CA ARG A 89 9.96 4.53 -6.03
C ARG A 89 8.45 4.32 -5.96
N LEU A 90 8.02 3.24 -5.29
CA LEU A 90 6.60 2.97 -5.08
C LEU A 90 5.94 4.05 -4.23
N THR A 91 6.62 4.52 -3.18
CA THR A 91 6.14 5.56 -2.26
C THR A 91 5.89 6.86 -3.02
N VAL A 92 6.82 7.27 -3.89
CA VAL A 92 6.66 8.46 -4.74
C VAL A 92 5.41 8.35 -5.62
N LEU A 93 5.25 7.25 -6.38
CA LEU A 93 4.08 7.07 -7.24
C LEU A 93 2.76 7.00 -6.46
N THR A 94 2.79 6.37 -5.29
CA THR A 94 1.64 6.24 -4.39
C THR A 94 1.25 7.58 -3.79
N THR A 95 2.22 8.39 -3.39
CA THR A 95 2.01 9.77 -2.91
C THR A 95 1.47 10.66 -4.02
N LEU A 96 2.02 10.58 -5.24
CA LEU A 96 1.51 11.30 -6.41
C LEU A 96 0.07 10.93 -6.74
N THR A 97 -0.29 9.65 -6.60
CA THR A 97 -1.68 9.20 -6.73
C THR A 97 -2.56 9.89 -5.70
N GLY A 98 -2.14 9.90 -4.43
CA GLY A 98 -2.90 10.56 -3.36
C GLY A 98 -3.06 12.07 -3.57
N ILE A 99 -2.00 12.76 -3.98
CA ILE A 99 -2.03 14.19 -4.34
C ILE A 99 -2.98 14.43 -5.52
N GLY A 100 -2.92 13.59 -6.57
CA GLY A 100 -3.82 13.71 -7.72
C GLY A 100 -5.29 13.64 -7.34
N TRP A 101 -5.66 12.74 -6.44
CA TRP A 101 -7.02 12.62 -5.92
C TRP A 101 -7.39 13.79 -5.00
N GLY A 102 -6.50 14.21 -4.10
CA GLY A 102 -6.74 15.33 -3.19
C GLY A 102 -6.87 16.67 -3.90
N VAL A 103 -5.97 16.98 -4.84
CA VAL A 103 -6.00 18.20 -5.65
C VAL A 103 -7.19 18.17 -6.61
N GLY A 104 -7.42 17.05 -7.30
CA GLY A 104 -8.57 16.88 -8.17
C GLY A 104 -9.89 17.11 -7.43
N CYS A 105 -9.98 16.63 -6.18
CA CYS A 105 -11.11 16.86 -5.31
C CYS A 105 -11.35 18.35 -5.01
N LEU A 106 -10.31 19.12 -4.66
CA LEU A 106 -10.48 20.54 -4.38
C LEU A 106 -11.00 21.31 -5.60
N VAL A 107 -10.49 20.97 -6.79
CA VAL A 107 -10.92 21.57 -8.07
C VAL A 107 -12.36 21.18 -8.41
N VAL A 108 -12.73 19.91 -8.19
CA VAL A 108 -14.10 19.42 -8.42
C VAL A 108 -15.08 20.04 -7.43
N MET A 109 -14.74 20.09 -6.15
CA MET A 109 -15.67 20.48 -5.11
C MET A 109 -15.94 21.99 -5.06
N SER A 110 -15.03 22.86 -5.53
CA SER A 110 -15.19 24.31 -5.45
C SER A 110 -16.49 24.80 -6.12
N GLU A 111 -16.81 24.28 -7.30
CA GLU A 111 -17.92 24.78 -8.13
C GLU A 111 -19.06 23.76 -8.33
N ALA A 112 -18.84 22.49 -8.00
CA ALA A 112 -19.85 21.46 -8.29
C ALA A 112 -21.09 21.54 -7.36
N PRO A 113 -22.27 21.08 -7.82
CA PRO A 113 -23.46 20.96 -6.99
C PRO A 113 -23.28 20.03 -5.77
N PRO A 114 -24.08 20.15 -4.71
CA PRO A 114 -23.91 19.39 -3.47
C PRO A 114 -23.80 17.86 -3.68
N LEU A 115 -24.62 17.28 -4.56
CA LEU A 115 -24.60 15.84 -4.84
C LEU A 115 -23.27 15.38 -5.46
N HIS A 116 -22.68 16.20 -6.33
CA HIS A 116 -21.37 15.95 -6.94
C HIS A 116 -20.24 15.98 -5.91
N LYS A 117 -20.31 16.89 -4.91
CA LYS A 117 -19.36 16.92 -3.79
C LYS A 117 -19.46 15.66 -2.93
N VAL A 118 -20.67 15.22 -2.60
CA VAL A 118 -20.90 13.98 -1.83
C VAL A 118 -20.41 12.76 -2.60
N PHE A 119 -20.69 12.69 -3.91
CA PHE A 119 -20.18 11.63 -4.78
C PHE A 119 -18.65 11.59 -4.78
N THR A 120 -18.00 12.73 -4.89
CA THR A 120 -16.53 12.83 -4.84
C THR A 120 -16.00 12.35 -3.48
N ALA A 121 -16.61 12.77 -2.38
CA ALA A 121 -16.23 12.32 -1.04
C ALA A 121 -16.38 10.80 -0.86
N PHE A 122 -17.45 10.21 -1.43
CA PHE A 122 -17.66 8.77 -1.44
C PHE A 122 -16.56 8.03 -2.21
N VAL A 123 -16.19 8.52 -3.40
CA VAL A 123 -15.07 7.96 -4.19
C VAL A 123 -13.75 8.03 -3.40
N LEU A 124 -13.46 9.15 -2.74
CA LEU A 124 -12.24 9.30 -1.93
C LEU A 124 -12.23 8.34 -0.73
N GLY A 125 -13.35 8.19 -0.03
CA GLY A 125 -13.48 7.24 1.08
C GLY A 125 -13.26 5.79 0.61
N GLY A 126 -13.87 5.42 -0.52
CA GLY A 126 -13.68 4.11 -1.13
C GLY A 126 -12.23 3.86 -1.57
N MET A 127 -11.57 4.87 -2.15
CA MET A 127 -10.16 4.81 -2.54
C MET A 127 -9.22 4.67 -1.34
N ALA A 128 -9.46 5.45 -0.28
CA ALA A 128 -8.71 5.41 0.97
C ALA A 128 -8.81 4.03 1.63
N ALA A 129 -10.01 3.45 1.70
CA ALA A 129 -10.24 2.12 2.24
C ALA A 129 -9.69 1.02 1.33
N GLY A 130 -9.90 1.11 0.02
CA GLY A 130 -9.46 0.11 -0.96
C GLY A 130 -7.94 0.00 -1.09
N GLY A 131 -7.20 1.08 -0.82
CA GLY A 131 -5.73 1.06 -0.78
C GLY A 131 -5.14 0.37 0.44
N LEU A 132 -5.91 0.20 1.51
CA LEU A 132 -5.45 -0.29 2.81
C LEU A 132 -4.78 -1.68 2.72
N PRO A 133 -5.37 -2.73 2.12
CA PRO A 133 -4.79 -4.08 2.19
C PRO A 133 -3.45 -4.24 1.47
N SER A 134 -3.22 -3.41 0.44
CA SER A 134 -1.98 -3.44 -0.33
C SER A 134 -0.92 -2.55 0.31
N LEU A 135 -1.26 -1.30 0.61
CA LEU A 135 -0.28 -0.29 1.01
C LEU A 135 0.06 -0.33 2.51
N ALA A 136 -0.85 -0.79 3.38
CA ALA A 136 -0.62 -0.83 4.82
C ALA A 136 0.41 -1.89 5.26
N ARG A 137 0.86 -2.73 4.33
CA ARG A 137 2.04 -3.59 4.53
C ARG A 137 3.27 -2.78 4.92
N VAL A 138 3.36 -1.52 4.50
CA VAL A 138 4.28 -0.51 5.02
C VAL A 138 3.49 0.74 5.38
N PHE A 139 3.27 0.95 6.68
CA PHE A 139 2.35 1.99 7.14
C PHE A 139 2.73 3.39 6.63
N ALA A 140 4.03 3.69 6.56
CA ALA A 140 4.51 4.96 6.03
C ALA A 140 4.03 5.21 4.58
N VAL A 141 3.98 4.17 3.74
CA VAL A 141 3.48 4.28 2.35
C VAL A 141 1.98 4.56 2.35
N TYR A 142 1.21 3.85 3.19
CA TYR A 142 -0.23 4.07 3.31
C TYR A 142 -0.55 5.47 3.85
N LEU A 143 0.19 5.93 4.86
CA LEU A 143 0.04 7.27 5.44
C LEU A 143 0.23 8.37 4.38
N LEU A 144 1.30 8.26 3.58
CA LEU A 144 1.63 9.20 2.51
C LEU A 144 0.64 9.14 1.33
N PHE A 145 -0.20 8.11 1.25
CA PHE A 145 -1.32 8.04 0.31
C PHE A 145 -2.60 8.63 0.91
N VAL A 146 -3.03 8.11 2.07
CA VAL A 146 -4.37 8.35 2.60
C VAL A 146 -4.57 9.79 3.09
N VAL A 147 -3.51 10.41 3.63
CA VAL A 147 -3.58 11.79 4.11
C VAL A 147 -3.78 12.77 2.95
N PRO A 148 -3.01 12.73 1.85
CA PRO A 148 -3.31 13.55 0.67
C PRO A 148 -4.66 13.25 0.01
N VAL A 149 -5.20 12.03 0.12
CA VAL A 149 -6.53 11.68 -0.42
C VAL A 149 -7.66 12.33 0.39
N LEU A 150 -7.67 12.13 1.71
CA LEU A 150 -8.79 12.55 2.57
C LEU A 150 -8.62 13.94 3.18
N GLY A 151 -7.38 14.33 3.50
CA GLY A 151 -7.06 15.57 4.20
C GLY A 151 -7.64 16.82 3.52
N PRO A 152 -7.41 17.03 2.21
CA PRO A 152 -7.96 18.18 1.49
C PRO A 152 -9.49 18.24 1.54
N ALA A 153 -10.18 17.10 1.40
CA ALA A 153 -11.63 17.04 1.47
C ALA A 153 -12.16 17.38 2.87
N ILE A 154 -11.51 16.87 3.93
CA ILE A 154 -11.87 17.18 5.33
C ILE A 154 -11.73 18.69 5.58
N VAL A 155 -10.60 19.27 5.18
CA VAL A 155 -10.35 20.72 5.33
C VAL A 155 -11.38 21.52 4.52
N TYR A 156 -11.68 21.09 3.30
CA TYR A 156 -12.66 21.74 2.44
C TYR A 156 -14.06 21.77 3.08
N PHE A 157 -14.57 20.63 3.57
CA PHE A 157 -15.90 20.58 4.19
C PHE A 157 -15.96 21.34 5.52
N ALA A 158 -14.88 21.32 6.31
CA ALA A 158 -14.79 22.14 7.51
C ALA A 158 -14.82 23.64 7.19
N TRP A 159 -14.13 24.06 6.13
CA TRP A 159 -14.12 25.45 5.67
C TRP A 159 -15.49 25.91 5.19
N GLN A 160 -16.21 25.07 4.44
CA GLN A 160 -17.56 25.42 3.96
C GLN A 160 -18.56 25.61 5.11
N GLY A 161 -18.31 24.98 6.26
CA GLY A 161 -19.15 25.11 7.44
C GLY A 161 -20.58 24.60 7.23
N GLY A 162 -21.51 25.11 8.04
CA GLY A 162 -22.88 24.61 8.10
C GLY A 162 -22.99 23.21 8.72
N GLU A 163 -24.21 22.77 9.00
CA GLU A 163 -24.46 21.49 9.68
C GLU A 163 -23.92 20.30 8.87
N ILE A 164 -24.15 20.28 7.56
CA ILE A 164 -23.69 19.20 6.69
C ILE A 164 -22.16 19.25 6.50
N GLY A 165 -21.56 20.43 6.30
CA GLY A 165 -20.11 20.55 6.11
C GLY A 165 -19.32 20.09 7.35
N TRP A 166 -19.73 20.52 8.55
CA TRP A 166 -19.15 20.03 9.80
C TRP A 166 -19.33 18.52 9.98
N SER A 167 -20.52 18.00 9.71
CA SER A 167 -20.80 16.56 9.79
C SER A 167 -19.91 15.75 8.85
N MET A 168 -19.70 16.22 7.60
CA MET A 168 -18.80 15.58 6.64
C MET A 168 -17.33 15.65 7.06
N ALA A 169 -16.87 16.77 7.62
CA ALA A 169 -15.51 16.90 8.12
C ALA A 169 -15.24 15.98 9.31
N VAL A 170 -16.17 15.88 10.25
CA VAL A 170 -16.09 14.96 11.40
C VAL A 170 -16.08 13.51 10.91
N MET A 171 -17.02 13.12 10.05
CA MET A 171 -17.06 11.77 9.50
C MET A 171 -15.81 11.41 8.69
N GLY A 172 -15.29 12.34 7.89
CA GLY A 172 -14.03 12.16 7.16
C GLY A 172 -12.83 12.00 8.10
N THR A 173 -12.79 12.74 9.20
CA THR A 173 -11.75 12.63 10.24
C THR A 173 -11.84 11.28 10.96
N VAL A 174 -13.05 10.83 11.32
CA VAL A 174 -13.29 9.51 11.92
C VAL A 174 -12.84 8.40 10.98
N LEU A 175 -13.21 8.49 9.69
CA LEU A 175 -12.78 7.54 8.67
C LEU A 175 -11.25 7.50 8.55
N LEU A 176 -10.60 8.66 8.45
CA LEU A 176 -9.15 8.76 8.38
C LEU A 176 -8.49 8.13 9.62
N GLY A 177 -8.94 8.47 10.83
CA GLY A 177 -8.44 7.90 12.07
C GLY A 177 -8.60 6.37 12.14
N PHE A 178 -9.78 5.87 11.78
CA PHE A 178 -10.07 4.44 11.71
C PHE A 178 -9.14 3.72 10.72
N LEU A 179 -8.94 4.29 9.53
CA LEU A 179 -8.06 3.74 8.51
C LEU A 179 -6.60 3.75 8.94
N LEU A 180 -6.12 4.80 9.61
CA LEU A 180 -4.76 4.86 10.14
C LEU A 180 -4.53 3.81 11.24
N MET A 181 -5.47 3.67 12.17
CA MET A 181 -5.43 2.64 13.21
C MET A 181 -5.41 1.24 12.59
N THR A 182 -6.29 0.97 11.62
CA THR A 182 -6.36 -0.32 10.92
C THR A 182 -5.09 -0.58 10.10
N GLY A 183 -4.52 0.46 9.51
CA GLY A 183 -3.27 0.37 8.75
C GLY A 183 -2.08 -0.02 9.62
N ARG A 184 -1.94 0.59 10.81
CA ARG A 184 -0.94 0.18 11.82
C ARG A 184 -1.10 -1.27 12.22
N ARG A 185 -2.35 -1.69 12.48
CA ARG A 185 -2.64 -3.08 12.83
C ARG A 185 -2.27 -4.05 11.69
N GLN A 186 -2.56 -3.68 10.44
CA GLN A 186 -2.19 -4.48 9.28
C GLN A 186 -0.67 -4.64 9.15
N GLU A 187 0.10 -3.58 9.32
CA GLU A 187 1.56 -3.64 9.29
C GLU A 187 2.10 -4.65 10.31
N MET A 188 1.61 -4.60 11.55
CA MET A 188 2.00 -5.52 12.61
C MET A 188 1.67 -6.98 12.27
N VAL A 189 0.48 -7.25 11.73
CA VAL A 189 0.07 -8.61 11.32
C VAL A 189 0.97 -9.14 10.21
N VAL A 190 1.36 -8.30 9.25
CA VAL A 190 2.26 -8.68 8.15
C VAL A 190 3.67 -8.96 8.67
N LEU A 191 4.17 -8.14 9.60
CA LEU A 191 5.49 -8.35 10.21
C LEU A 191 5.52 -9.68 10.99
N GLU A 192 4.50 -9.96 11.79
CA GLU A 192 4.41 -11.21 12.54
C GLU A 192 4.34 -12.44 11.63
N ALA A 193 3.56 -12.37 10.54
CA ALA A 193 3.47 -13.45 9.57
C ALA A 193 4.82 -13.74 8.88
N LEU A 194 5.59 -12.69 8.57
CA LEU A 194 6.92 -12.84 7.97
C LEU A 194 7.94 -13.39 8.97
N ARG A 195 7.84 -12.98 10.24
CA ARG A 195 8.66 -13.50 11.33
C ARG A 195 8.44 -15.00 11.54
N LEU A 196 7.19 -15.41 11.72
CA LEU A 196 6.81 -16.82 11.89
C LEU A 196 7.22 -17.67 10.68
N ALA A 197 7.11 -17.14 9.46
CA ALA A 197 7.57 -17.83 8.26
C ALA A 197 9.10 -18.00 8.21
N GLY A 198 9.86 -17.06 8.78
CA GLY A 198 11.31 -17.18 8.97
C GLY A 198 11.65 -18.25 10.01
N GLU A 199 11.10 -18.14 11.22
CA GLU A 199 11.34 -19.09 12.31
C GLU A 199 11.00 -20.53 11.91
N ASN A 200 9.89 -20.73 11.20
CA ASN A 200 9.50 -22.06 10.71
C ASN A 200 10.49 -22.62 9.68
N ARG A 201 11.05 -21.79 8.79
CA ARG A 201 12.10 -22.25 7.84
C ARG A 201 13.36 -22.68 8.56
N ASP A 202 13.77 -21.92 9.57
CA ASP A 202 14.97 -22.23 10.34
C ASP A 202 14.79 -23.51 11.16
N LEU A 203 13.62 -23.70 11.79
CA LEU A 203 13.27 -24.92 12.51
C LEU A 203 13.24 -26.15 11.58
N VAL A 204 12.63 -26.05 10.40
CA VAL A 204 12.61 -27.13 9.41
C VAL A 204 14.02 -27.47 8.94
N ALA A 205 14.86 -26.45 8.68
CA ALA A 205 16.25 -26.65 8.26
C ALA A 205 17.07 -27.40 9.33
N ASN A 206 16.94 -26.99 10.60
CA ASN A 206 17.62 -27.65 11.72
C ASN A 206 17.15 -29.10 11.89
N LEU A 207 15.85 -29.36 11.79
CA LEU A 207 15.31 -30.72 11.85
C LEU A 207 15.83 -31.59 10.71
N THR A 208 15.88 -31.07 9.48
CA THR A 208 16.44 -31.82 8.34
C THR A 208 17.91 -32.15 8.57
N GLU A 209 18.70 -31.20 9.08
CA GLU A 209 20.12 -31.41 9.37
C GLU A 209 20.33 -32.44 10.49
N GLU A 210 19.53 -32.40 11.55
CA GLU A 210 19.57 -33.42 12.63
C GLU A 210 19.17 -34.80 12.12
N THR A 211 18.13 -34.90 11.27
CA THR A 211 17.72 -36.18 10.70
C THR A 211 18.77 -36.77 9.77
N GLU A 212 19.45 -35.93 8.98
CA GLU A 212 20.53 -36.36 8.08
C GLU A 212 21.72 -36.89 8.87
N LYS A 213 22.18 -36.15 9.89
CA LYS A 213 23.24 -36.60 10.81
C LYS A 213 22.90 -37.90 11.52
N ALA A 214 21.65 -38.05 11.98
CA ALA A 214 21.19 -39.28 12.62
C ALA A 214 21.17 -40.48 11.66
N LEU A 215 20.84 -40.24 10.38
CA LEU A 215 20.86 -41.26 9.34
C LEU A 215 22.30 -41.69 9.01
N GLU A 216 23.21 -40.73 8.85
CA GLU A 216 24.63 -40.98 8.58
C GLU A 216 25.29 -41.77 9.72
N ALA A 217 25.00 -41.42 10.97
CA ALA A 217 25.50 -42.14 12.13
C ALA A 217 25.01 -43.60 12.16
N LYS A 218 23.74 -43.84 11.78
CA LYS A 218 23.19 -45.20 11.68
C LYS A 218 23.87 -46.02 10.58
N VAL A 219 24.02 -45.46 9.38
CA VAL A 219 24.67 -46.13 8.24
C VAL A 219 26.12 -46.47 8.58
N THR A 220 26.83 -45.55 9.23
CA THR A 220 28.22 -45.77 9.66
C THR A 220 28.29 -46.91 10.69
N ALA A 221 27.38 -46.94 11.67
CA ALA A 221 27.32 -48.00 12.67
C ALA A 221 26.97 -49.38 12.07
N GLU A 222 26.08 -49.43 11.08
CA GLU A 222 25.73 -50.67 10.37
C GLU A 222 26.92 -51.18 9.53
N SER A 223 27.64 -50.30 8.82
CA SER A 223 28.83 -50.70 8.06
C SER A 223 29.99 -51.22 8.92
N LEU A 224 30.10 -50.76 10.17
CA LEU A 224 31.13 -51.23 11.11
C LEU A 224 30.77 -52.57 11.78
N ASN A 225 29.52 -53.01 11.69
CA ASN A 225 29.04 -54.28 12.25
C ASN A 225 29.03 -55.43 11.23
N GLU A 226 29.21 -55.14 9.93
CA GLU A 226 29.26 -56.15 8.86
C GLU A 226 30.69 -56.63 8.53
N ASP A 227 31.73 -56.01 9.10
CA ASP A 227 33.16 -56.41 9.03
C ASP A 227 33.61 -57.22 10.28
#